data_AF-A0A518CIR7-F1
#
_entry.id   AF-A0A518CIR7-F1
#
_cell.length_a   1.000
_cell.length_b   1.000
_cell.length_c   1.000
_cell.angle_alpha   90.00
_cell.angle_beta   90.00
_cell.angle_gamma   90.00
#
_symmetry.space_group_name_H-M   'P 1'
#
loop_
_entity.id
_entity.type
_entity.pdbx_description
1 polymer ?
#
loop_
_entity_poly.entity_id
_entity_poly.type
_entity_poly.pdbx_seq_one_letter_code
_entity_poly.pdbx_strand_id
1 'polypeptide(L)'
;MNVDQSIELAREAVILTLVLSTPVMVVAVVVGLLISILQAVTQLQDQTLSFVPKVIAMFLATLYILPWSIQQAMEYSITLFTEIPGNL
;
A
#
# COMPACT_ATOMS: atom_id res chain seq x y z
N MET A 1 0.92 29.10 -9.49
CA MET A 1 1.66 27.82 -9.51
C MET A 1 3.03 28.04 -10.13
N ASN A 2 4.08 28.02 -9.31
CA ASN A 2 5.47 28.01 -9.80
C ASN A 2 5.93 26.55 -10.03
N VAL A 3 6.96 26.33 -10.85
CA VAL A 3 7.49 25.00 -11.19
C VAL A 3 7.90 24.23 -9.92
N ASP A 4 8.49 24.93 -8.95
CA ASP A 4 8.91 24.34 -7.67
C ASP A 4 7.73 23.75 -6.87
N GLN A 5 6.56 24.40 -6.90
CA GLN A 5 5.36 23.94 -6.20
C GLN A 5 4.82 22.66 -6.84
N SER A 6 4.79 22.59 -8.17
CA SER A 6 4.37 21.39 -8.89
C SER A 6 5.28 20.19 -8.60
N ILE A 7 6.58 20.42 -8.42
CA ILE A 7 7.55 19.39 -8.07
C ILE A 7 7.32 18.89 -6.63
N GLU A 8 7.07 19.79 -5.68
CA GLU A 8 6.81 19.39 -4.29
C GLU A 8 5.52 18.58 -4.17
N LEU A 9 4.45 19.00 -4.85
CA LEU A 9 3.19 18.25 -4.92
C LEU A 9 3.39 16.84 -5.49
N ALA A 10 4.17 16.71 -6.57
CA ALA A 10 4.49 15.41 -7.14
C ALA A 10 5.30 14.53 -6.18
N ARG A 11 6.26 15.11 -5.45
CA ARG A 11 7.05 14.43 -4.44
C ARG A 11 6.15 13.90 -3.30
N GLU A 12 5.23 14.72 -2.82
CA GLU A 12 4.33 14.37 -1.74
C GLU A 12 3.36 13.25 -2.14
N ALA A 13 2.84 13.27 -3.38
CA ALA A 13 2.05 12.18 -3.94
C ALA A 13 2.80 10.83 -3.97
N VAL A 14 4.08 10.86 -4.36
CA VAL A 14 4.93 9.65 -4.40
C VAL A 14 5.17 9.12 -3.00
N ILE A 15 5.48 10.00 -2.04
CA ILE A 15 5.68 9.61 -0.63
C ILE A 15 4.39 9.01 -0.06
N LEU A 16 3.24 9.64 -0.32
CA LEU A 16 1.94 9.13 0.11
C LEU A 16 1.69 7.72 -0.44
N THR A 17 1.96 7.49 -1.72
CA THR A 17 1.80 6.16 -2.36
C THR A 17 2.71 5.11 -1.73
N LEU A 18 3.96 5.47 -1.40
CA LEU A 18 4.88 4.60 -0.66
C LEU A 18 4.37 4.25 0.73
N VAL A 19 3.89 5.24 1.48
CA VAL A 19 3.34 5.05 2.82
C VAL A 19 2.09 4.17 2.79
N LEU A 20 1.21 4.36 1.81
CA LEU A 20 0.00 3.55 1.63
C LEU A 20 0.30 2.09 1.29
N SER A 21 1.32 1.83 0.47
CA SER A 21 1.69 0.47 0.06
C SER A 21 2.49 -0.30 1.10
N THR A 22 3.23 0.41 1.97
CA THR A 22 4.08 -0.18 3.02
C THR A 22 3.38 -1.24 3.88
N PRO A 23 2.22 -0.97 4.53
CA PRO A 23 1.60 -1.94 5.42
C PRO A 23 1.13 -3.21 4.69
N VAL A 24 0.66 -3.09 3.44
CA VAL A 24 0.30 -4.25 2.61
C VAL A 24 1.55 -5.07 2.24
N MET A 25 2.66 -4.40 1.90
CA MET A 25 3.92 -5.09 1.59
C MET A 25 4.47 -5.86 2.79
N VAL A 26 4.42 -5.28 4.01
CA VAL A 26 4.87 -5.98 5.22
C VAL A 26 4.08 -7.27 5.42
N VAL A 27 2.75 -7.22 5.30
CA VAL A 27 1.92 -8.42 5.45
C VAL A 27 2.22 -9.45 4.35
N ALA A 28 2.38 -9.00 3.10
CA ALA A 28 2.72 -9.89 1.99
C ALA A 28 4.06 -10.62 2.20
N VAL A 29 5.08 -9.93 2.74
CA VAL A 29 6.39 -10.51 3.05
C VAL A 29 6.29 -11.51 4.20
N VAL A 30 5.66 -11.14 5.31
CA VAL A 30 5.53 -12.02 6.49
C VAL A 30 4.78 -13.30 6.13
N VAL A 31 3.63 -13.17 5.49
CA VAL A 31 2.82 -14.33 5.11
C VAL A 31 3.50 -15.15 4.01
N GLY A 32 4.14 -14.50 3.04
CA GLY A 32 4.91 -15.17 2.00
C GLY A 32 6.04 -16.02 2.56
N LEU A 33 6.75 -15.52 3.57
CA LEU A 33 7.80 -16.26 4.28
C LEU A 33 7.24 -17.41 5.10
N LEU A 34 6.14 -17.21 5.84
CA LEU A 34 5.54 -18.27 6.64
C LEU A 34 5.09 -19.44 5.75
N ILE A 35 4.42 -19.15 4.63
CA ILE A 35 3.93 -20.19 3.71
C ILE A 35 5.11 -20.86 2.98
N SER A 36 6.20 -20.15 2.65
CA SER A 36 7.37 -20.76 2.00
C SER A 36 8.11 -21.72 2.93
N ILE A 37 8.20 -21.41 4.23
CA ILE A 37 8.76 -22.30 5.24
C ILE A 37 7.88 -23.55 5.39
N LEU A 38 6.56 -23.39 5.48
CA LEU A 38 5.64 -24.53 5.59
C LEU A 38 5.71 -25.46 4.38
N GLN A 39 5.81 -24.90 3.17
CA GLN A 39 6.02 -25.67 1.93
C GLN A 39 7.34 -26.44 1.98
N ALA A 40 8.42 -25.80 2.43
CA ALA A 40 9.74 -26.42 2.51
C ALA A 40 9.78 -27.58 3.53
N VAL A 41 9.18 -27.40 4.71
CA VAL A 41 9.16 -28.40 5.79
C VAL A 41 8.28 -29.60 5.44
N THR A 42 7.14 -29.37 4.75
CA THR A 42 6.21 -30.44 4.36
C THR A 42 6.56 -31.11 3.03
N GLN A 43 7.59 -30.62 2.33
CA GLN A 43 7.99 -31.07 0.99
C GLN A 43 6.88 -30.93 -0.08
N LEU A 44 5.83 -30.13 0.21
CA LEU A 44 4.75 -29.85 -0.74
C LEU A 44 5.19 -28.72 -1.68
N GLN A 45 5.52 -29.06 -2.92
CA GLN A 45 5.89 -28.11 -3.99
C GLN A 45 4.72 -27.80 -4.94
N ASP A 46 3.47 -27.95 -4.48
CA ASP A 46 2.31 -27.56 -5.30
C ASP A 46 2.11 -26.04 -5.25
N GLN A 47 2.38 -25.38 -6.37
CA GLN A 47 2.26 -23.93 -6.51
C GLN A 47 0.86 -23.42 -6.17
N THR A 48 -0.18 -24.22 -6.41
CA THR A 48 -1.58 -23.82 -6.20
C THR A 48 -1.92 -23.70 -4.70
N LEU A 49 -1.42 -24.63 -3.88
CA LEU A 49 -1.62 -24.64 -2.43
C LEU A 49 -0.93 -23.45 -1.74
N SER A 50 0.17 -22.96 -2.31
CA SER A 50 0.86 -21.77 -1.80
C SER A 50 0.12 -20.46 -2.10
N PHE A 51 -0.65 -20.44 -3.18
CA PHE A 51 -1.24 -19.24 -3.73
C PHE A 51 -2.48 -18.80 -2.94
N VAL A 52 -3.36 -19.74 -2.60
CA VAL A 52 -4.64 -19.46 -1.94
C VAL A 52 -4.46 -18.77 -0.58
N PRO A 53 -3.66 -19.30 0.37
CA PRO A 53 -3.51 -18.67 1.69
C PRO A 53 -2.85 -17.28 1.59
N LYS A 54 -1.92 -17.10 0.65
CA LYS A 54 -1.25 -15.81 0.40
C LYS A 54 -2.23 -14.74 -0.09
N VAL A 55 -3.08 -15.08 -1.06
CA VAL A 55 -4.10 -14.16 -1.59
C VAL A 55 -5.10 -13.76 -0.52
N ILE A 56 -5.60 -14.72 0.27
CA ILE A 56 -6.54 -14.44 1.37
C ILE A 56 -5.92 -13.47 2.37
N ALA A 57 -4.66 -13.68 2.76
CA ALA A 57 -4.00 -12.79 3.70
C ALA A 57 -3.79 -11.37 3.15
N MET A 58 -3.38 -11.24 1.88
CA MET A 58 -3.25 -9.93 1.22
C MET A 58 -4.60 -9.21 1.10
N PHE A 59 -5.68 -9.95 0.82
CA PHE A 59 -7.04 -9.43 0.74
C PHE A 59 -7.50 -8.90 2.10
N LEU A 60 -7.33 -9.68 3.17
CA LEU A 60 -7.67 -9.27 4.53
C LEU A 60 -6.84 -8.06 4.99
N ALA A 61 -5.54 -8.04 4.67
CA ALA A 61 -4.67 -6.90 4.96
C ALA A 61 -5.17 -5.63 4.27
N THR A 62 -5.50 -5.73 2.98
CA THR A 62 -6.04 -4.60 2.21
C THR A 62 -7.35 -4.12 2.81
N LEU A 63 -8.29 -5.01 3.15
CA LEU A 63 -9.55 -4.63 3.78
C LEU A 63 -9.35 -3.91 5.13
N TYR A 64 -8.39 -4.36 5.92
CA TYR A 64 -8.07 -3.74 7.20
C TYR A 64 -7.47 -2.33 7.04
N ILE A 65 -6.60 -2.15 6.04
CA ILE A 65 -5.90 -0.89 5.76
C ILE A 65 -6.79 0.08 4.98
N LEU A 66 -7.84 -0.41 4.31
CA LEU A 66 -8.74 0.36 3.45
C LEU A 66 -9.26 1.67 4.07
N PRO A 67 -9.86 1.69 5.28
CA PRO A 67 -10.38 2.93 5.87
C PRO A 67 -9.29 3.99 6.07
N TRP A 68 -8.12 3.57 6.54
CA TRP A 68 -6.98 4.48 6.73
C TRP A 68 -6.45 4.99 5.38
N SER A 69 -6.35 4.12 4.38
CA SER A 69 -5.88 4.54 3.04
C SER A 69 -6.78 5.61 2.41
N ILE A 70 -8.09 5.49 2.61
CA ILE A 70 -9.06 6.47 2.14
C ILE A 70 -8.92 7.79 2.90
N GLN A 71 -8.70 7.75 4.22
CA GLN A 71 -8.46 8.95 5.02
C GLN A 71 -7.24 9.74 4.51
N GLN A 72 -6.12 9.06 4.29
CA GLN A 72 -4.91 9.73 3.78
C GLN A 72 -5.11 10.30 2.36
N ALA A 73 -5.81 9.58 1.48
CA ALA A 73 -6.11 10.07 0.13
C ALA A 73 -7.05 11.29 0.15
N MET A 74 -8.03 11.30 1.06
CA MET A 74 -8.93 12.43 1.28
C MET A 74 -8.18 13.65 1.82
N GLU A 75 -7.31 13.45 2.81
CA GLU A 75 -6.51 14.53 3.39
C GLU A 75 -5.61 15.18 2.34
N TYR A 76 -4.87 14.38 1.58
CA TYR A 76 -4.05 14.89 0.47
C TYR A 76 -4.90 15.63 -0.58
N SER A 77 -6.07 15.11 -0.94
CA SER A 77 -6.98 15.77 -1.88
C SER A 77 -7.46 17.13 -1.35
N ILE A 78 -7.79 17.23 -0.06
CA ILE A 78 -8.20 18.49 0.56
C ILE A 78 -7.04 19.50 0.55
N THR A 79 -5.83 19.07 0.89
CA THR A 79 -4.62 19.92 0.81
C THR A 79 -4.41 20.43 -0.61
N LEU A 80 -4.50 19.56 -1.62
CA LEU A 80 -4.45 19.96 -3.03
C LEU A 80 -5.48 21.05 -3.36
N PHE A 81 -6.74 20.82 -3.03
CA PHE A 81 -7.82 21.76 -3.37
C PHE A 81 -7.81 23.05 -2.53
N THR A 82 -7.08 23.11 -1.42
CA THR A 82 -6.99 24.31 -0.57
C THR A 82 -5.75 25.14 -0.90
N GLU A 83 -4.62 24.50 -1.22
CA GLU A 83 -3.38 25.20 -1.58
C GLU A 83 -3.39 25.73 -3.03
N ILE A 84 -4.16 25.12 -3.94
CA ILE A 84 -4.29 25.60 -5.32
C ILE A 84 -5.03 26.95 -5.44
N PRO A 85 -6.21 27.17 -4.83
CA PRO A 85 -6.93 28.45 -4.90
C PRO A 85 -6.44 29.52 -3.92
N GLY A 86 -5.71 29.16 -2.85
CA GLY A 86 -5.20 30.11 -1.85
C GLY A 86 -4.06 31.03 -2.33
N ASN A 87 -3.54 30.82 -3.55
CA ASN A 87 -2.41 31.54 -4.14
C ASN A 87 -2.69 32.00 -5.60
N LEU A 88 -3.94 32.37 -5.88
CA LEU A 88 -4.34 33.12 -7.08
C LEU A 88 -4.65 34.58 -6.71
#